data_AF-A0A846DC43-F1
#
_entry.id   AF-A0A846DC43-F1
#
_cell.length_a   1.000
_cell.length_b   1.000
_cell.length_c   1.000
_cell.angle_alpha   90.00
_cell.angle_beta   90.00
_cell.angle_gamma   90.00
#
_symmetry.space_group_name_H-M   'P 1'
#
loop_
_entity.id
_entity.type
_entity.pdbx_description
1 polymer ?
#
loop_
_entity_poly.entity_id
_entity_poly.type
_entity_poly.pdbx_seq_one_letter_code
_entity_poly.pdbx_strand_id
1 'polypeptide(L)'
;MDKSNAIATENQHALKKLASAVEASQGQFKLILARCNYIRVRFRLVAQLPTLCSVDINTVTLKPSDNVLYDTIRSILAEERPSAVMVLGLESVQNLAQMLSVTNQV
;
A
#
# COMPACT_ATOMS: atom_id res chain seq x y z
N MET A 1 -15.15 12.04 26.43
CA MET A 1 -14.40 12.07 25.16
C MET A 1 -14.95 10.96 24.28
N ASP A 2 -15.53 11.29 23.13
CA ASP A 2 -16.19 10.31 22.24
C ASP A 2 -15.15 9.33 21.67
N LYS A 3 -15.37 8.02 21.86
CA LYS A 3 -14.48 6.95 21.37
C LYS A 3 -14.27 7.02 19.85
N SER A 4 -15.26 7.51 19.10
CA SER A 4 -15.17 7.64 17.65
C SER A 4 -14.11 8.66 17.23
N ASN A 5 -13.99 9.76 17.98
CA ASN A 5 -12.98 10.79 17.71
C ASN A 5 -11.57 10.31 18.05
N ALA A 6 -11.39 9.53 19.12
CA ALA A 6 -10.09 8.97 19.48
C ALA A 6 -9.54 8.04 18.38
N ILE A 7 -10.38 7.14 17.85
CA ILE A 7 -10.00 6.23 16.75
C ILE A 7 -9.68 7.01 15.47
N ALA A 8 -10.44 8.07 15.16
CA ALA A 8 -10.15 8.91 14.00
C ALA A 8 -8.78 9.60 14.12
N THR A 9 -8.46 10.13 15.30
CA THR A 9 -7.17 10.74 15.61
C THR A 9 -6.01 9.74 15.49
N GLU A 10 -6.17 8.54 16.05
CA GLU A 10 -5.16 7.48 15.96
C GLU A 10 -4.88 7.07 14.50
N ASN A 11 -5.92 6.89 13.69
CA ASN A 11 -5.78 6.60 12.26
C ASN A 11 -5.03 7.71 11.53
N GLN A 12 -5.32 8.97 11.84
CA GLN A 12 -4.63 10.10 11.22
C GLN A 12 -3.15 10.15 11.62
N HIS A 13 -2.83 9.86 12.89
CA HIS A 13 -1.44 9.76 13.34
C HIS A 13 -0.71 8.60 12.66
N ALA A 14 -1.34 7.43 12.55
CA ALA A 14 -0.77 6.29 11.84
C ALA A 14 -0.53 6.60 10.35
N LEU A 15 -1.47 7.30 9.70
CA LEU A 15 -1.34 7.71 8.30
C LEU A 15 -0.16 8.68 8.09
N LYS A 16 -0.01 9.68 8.98
CA LYS A 16 1.15 10.60 8.93
C LYS A 16 2.47 9.87 9.15
N LYS A 17 2.52 8.92 10.10
CA LYS A 17 3.72 8.08 10.31
C LYS A 17 4.06 7.24 9.08
N LEU A 18 3.04 6.68 8.42
CA LEU A 18 3.24 5.94 7.17
C LEU A 18 3.79 6.85 6.07
N ALA A 19 3.22 8.05 5.89
CA ALA A 19 3.72 9.03 4.93
C ALA A 19 5.19 9.37 5.16
N SER A 20 5.57 9.70 6.40
CA SER A 20 6.96 9.98 6.76
C SER A 20 7.89 8.78 6.56
N ALA A 21 7.41 7.55 6.81
CA ALA A 21 8.19 6.34 6.57
C ALA A 21 8.43 6.10 5.07
N VAL A 22 7.43 6.36 4.22
CA VAL A 22 7.56 6.28 2.75
C VAL A 22 8.58 7.31 2.26
N GLU A 23 8.48 8.56 2.71
CA GLU A 23 9.41 9.64 2.34
C GLU A 23 10.85 9.34 2.78
N ALA A 24 11.03 8.93 4.03
CA ALA A 24 12.36 8.59 4.56
C ALA A 24 12.99 7.35 3.88
N SER A 25 12.19 6.57 3.15
CA SER A 25 12.66 5.40 2.41
C SER A 25 13.13 5.73 1.00
N GLN A 26 12.97 6.97 0.50
CA GLN A 26 13.43 7.32 -0.84
C GLN A 26 14.91 6.96 -1.07
N GLY A 27 15.20 6.38 -2.23
CA GLY A 27 16.55 5.90 -2.58
C GLY A 27 16.95 4.58 -1.90
N GLN A 28 16.11 4.01 -1.04
CA GLN A 28 16.31 2.69 -0.45
C GLN A 28 15.10 1.78 -0.71
N PHE A 29 15.35 0.53 -1.06
CA PHE A 29 14.26 -0.43 -1.13
C PHE A 29 13.73 -0.75 0.29
N LYS A 30 12.44 -0.50 0.51
CA LYS A 30 11.72 -0.83 1.75
C LYS A 30 10.35 -1.40 1.42
N LEU A 31 9.94 -2.41 2.17
CA LEU A 31 8.59 -2.97 2.13
C LEU A 31 7.85 -2.60 3.42
N ILE A 32 6.70 -1.95 3.28
CA ILE A 32 5.87 -1.52 4.42
C ILE A 32 4.50 -2.18 4.32
N LEU A 33 4.14 -2.95 5.34
CA LEU A 33 2.80 -3.55 5.44
C LEU A 33 1.88 -2.63 6.27
N ALA A 34 0.97 -1.93 5.59
CA ALA A 34 -0.06 -1.14 6.24
C ALA A 34 -1.34 -1.96 6.46
N ARG A 35 -1.83 -2.00 7.71
CA ARG A 35 -3.05 -2.71 8.10
C ARG A 35 -4.13 -1.71 8.52
N CYS A 36 -5.35 -1.88 8.02
CA CYS A 36 -6.51 -1.10 8.44
C CYS A 36 -7.68 -2.04 8.72
N ASN A 37 -8.20 -2.02 9.94
CA ASN A 37 -9.22 -2.97 10.40
C ASN A 37 -10.64 -2.66 9.88
N TYR A 38 -10.84 -1.50 9.23
CA TYR A 38 -12.16 -1.05 8.78
C TYR A 38 -12.12 -0.66 7.31
N ILE A 39 -12.84 -1.41 6.46
CA ILE A 39 -12.78 -1.25 5.00
C ILE A 39 -13.20 0.15 4.53
N ARG A 40 -14.23 0.74 5.16
CA ARG A 40 -14.69 2.11 4.83
C ARG A 40 -13.64 3.16 5.16
N VAL A 41 -12.94 2.99 6.28
CA VAL A 41 -11.87 3.91 6.69
C VAL A 41 -10.66 3.73 5.79
N ARG A 42 -10.32 2.50 5.40
CA ARG A 42 -9.22 2.20 4.49
C ARG A 42 -9.35 2.96 3.18
N PHE A 43 -10.52 2.97 2.55
CA PHE A 43 -10.74 3.70 1.30
C PHE A 43 -10.35 5.19 1.42
N ARG A 44 -10.79 5.84 2.50
CA ARG A 44 -10.45 7.24 2.78
C ARG A 44 -8.95 7.43 3.02
N LEU A 45 -8.33 6.56 3.82
CA LEU A 45 -6.91 6.67 4.15
C LEU A 45 -6.01 6.45 2.92
N VAL A 46 -6.37 5.48 2.07
CA VAL A 46 -5.69 5.20 0.79
C VAL A 46 -5.75 6.41 -0.13
N ALA A 47 -6.90 7.08 -0.23
CA ALA A 47 -7.04 8.30 -1.03
C ALA A 47 -6.27 9.50 -0.44
N GLN A 48 -6.09 9.55 0.88
CA GLN A 48 -5.40 10.64 1.57
C GLN A 48 -3.87 10.49 1.57
N LEU A 49 -3.35 9.27 1.58
CA LEU A 49 -1.90 9.02 1.71
C LEU A 49 -1.07 9.79 0.65
N PRO A 50 -1.40 9.78 -0.65
CA PRO A 50 -0.62 10.52 -1.65
C PRO A 50 -0.58 12.03 -1.41
N THR A 51 -1.64 12.61 -0.82
CA THR A 51 -1.69 14.05 -0.52
C THR A 51 -0.81 14.46 0.66
N LEU A 52 -0.31 13.49 1.44
CA LEU A 52 0.55 13.71 2.59
C LEU A 52 2.03 13.46 2.28
N CYS A 53 2.33 12.98 1.08
CA CYS A 53 3.68 12.64 0.66
C CYS A 53 4.17 13.65 -0.39
N SER A 54 5.44 14.02 -0.26
CA SER A 54 6.19 14.76 -1.29
C SER A 54 6.63 13.86 -2.45
N VAL A 55 6.55 12.54 -2.28
CA VAL A 55 6.91 11.52 -3.27
C VAL A 55 5.67 11.08 -4.04
N ASP A 56 5.83 10.81 -5.32
CA ASP A 56 4.74 10.22 -6.11
C ASP A 56 4.53 8.75 -5.71
N ILE A 57 3.26 8.39 -5.48
CA ILE A 57 2.84 7.05 -5.06
C ILE A 57 1.90 6.48 -6.11
N ASN A 58 2.40 5.55 -6.93
CA ASN A 58 1.58 4.86 -7.91
C ASN A 58 0.78 3.76 -7.24
N THR A 59 -0.53 3.74 -7.49
CA THR A 59 -1.41 2.71 -6.94
C THR A 59 -1.56 1.55 -7.93
N VAL A 60 -1.20 0.36 -7.48
CA VAL A 60 -1.41 -0.91 -8.20
C VAL A 60 -2.52 -1.67 -7.49
N THR A 61 -3.59 -2.02 -8.21
CA THR A 61 -4.68 -2.84 -7.65
C THR A 61 -4.63 -4.24 -8.22
N LEU A 62 -4.46 -5.23 -7.35
CA LEU A 62 -4.45 -6.64 -7.70
C LEU A 62 -5.87 -7.14 -7.99
N LYS A 63 -5.97 -8.02 -8.98
CA LYS A 63 -7.18 -8.80 -9.29
C LYS A 63 -7.15 -10.12 -8.51
N PRO A 64 -8.32 -10.71 -8.22
CA PRO A 64 -8.38 -12.02 -7.58
C PRO A 64 -7.60 -13.14 -8.30
N SER A 65 -7.46 -13.02 -9.62
CA SER A 65 -6.77 -13.97 -10.50
C SER A 65 -5.26 -13.75 -10.64
N ASP A 66 -4.70 -12.69 -10.04
CA ASP A 66 -3.26 -12.41 -10.13
C ASP A 66 -2.47 -13.41 -9.28
N ASN A 67 -1.39 -13.97 -9.83
CA ASN A 67 -0.66 -15.07 -9.20
C ASN A 67 0.83 -14.76 -8.92
N VAL A 68 1.40 -13.72 -9.53
CA VAL A 68 2.81 -13.33 -9.38
C VAL A 68 2.90 -11.82 -9.16
N LEU A 69 3.26 -11.40 -7.94
CA LEU A 69 3.21 -9.99 -7.55
C LEU A 69 4.12 -9.09 -8.38
N TYR A 70 5.36 -9.53 -8.60
CA TYR A 70 6.34 -8.76 -9.36
C TYR A 70 5.90 -8.54 -10.82
N ASP A 71 5.45 -9.59 -11.49
CA ASP A 71 4.99 -9.50 -12.88
C ASP A 71 3.74 -8.63 -13.01
N THR A 72 2.79 -8.73 -12.07
CA THR A 72 1.61 -7.86 -12.04
C THR A 72 2.00 -6.39 -11.87
N ILE A 73 2.88 -6.07 -10.93
CA ILE A 73 3.36 -4.69 -10.72
C ILE A 73 4.07 -4.19 -11.98
N ARG A 74 5.02 -4.97 -12.54
CA ARG A 74 5.77 -4.60 -13.73
C ARG A 74 4.85 -4.38 -14.94
N SER A 75 3.85 -5.25 -15.13
CA SER A 75 2.90 -5.12 -16.23
C SER A 75 2.03 -3.87 -16.12
N ILE A 76 1.69 -3.43 -14.90
CA ILE A 76 0.85 -2.25 -14.69
C ILE A 76 1.67 -0.97 -14.81
N LEU A 77 2.88 -0.95 -14.28
CA LEU A 77 3.77 0.21 -14.37
C LEU A 77 4.40 0.36 -15.77
N ALA A 78 4.55 -0.72 -16.53
CA ALA A 78 5.21 -0.73 -17.83
C ALA A 78 6.61 -0.08 -17.76
N GLU A 79 6.80 1.09 -18.38
CA GLU A 79 8.05 1.85 -18.37
C GLU A 79 8.13 2.89 -17.24
N GLU A 80 7.05 3.10 -16.49
CA GLU A 80 7.03 4.02 -15.35
C GLU A 80 7.92 3.50 -14.22
N ARG A 81 8.71 4.42 -13.65
CA ARG A 81 9.61 4.14 -12.52
C ARG A 81 9.26 5.06 -11.35
N PRO A 82 8.12 4.81 -10.67
CA PRO A 82 7.70 5.65 -9.56
C PRO A 82 8.63 5.49 -8.36
N SER A 83 8.70 6.53 -7.53
CA SER A 83 9.50 6.49 -6.30
C SER A 83 8.89 5.58 -5.22
N ALA A 84 7.57 5.37 -5.27
CA ALA A 84 6.85 4.48 -4.38
C ALA A 84 5.67 3.81 -5.09
N VAL A 85 5.35 2.58 -4.68
CA VAL A 85 4.21 1.82 -5.20
C VAL A 85 3.34 1.39 -4.02
N MET A 86 2.06 1.71 -4.06
CA MET A 86 1.05 1.23 -3.13
C MET A 86 0.24 0.10 -3.77
N VAL A 87 0.32 -1.10 -3.19
CA VAL A 87 -0.39 -2.28 -3.69
C VAL A 87 -1.69 -2.50 -2.90
N LEU A 88 -2.81 -2.57 -3.59
CA LEU A 88 -4.15 -2.81 -3.03
C LEU A 88 -4.71 -4.16 -3.51
N GLY A 89 -5.67 -4.71 -2.78
CA GLY A 89 -6.40 -5.91 -3.21
C GLY A 89 -5.74 -7.24 -2.86
N LEU A 90 -4.64 -7.23 -2.10
CA LEU A 90 -3.95 -8.43 -1.61
C LEU A 90 -4.90 -9.43 -0.95
N GLU A 91 -5.87 -8.97 -0.16
CA GLU A 91 -6.83 -9.82 0.54
C GLU A 91 -7.80 -10.58 -0.38
N SER A 92 -7.90 -10.15 -1.65
CA SER A 92 -8.83 -10.69 -2.64
C SER A 92 -8.18 -11.73 -3.55
N VAL A 93 -6.85 -11.87 -3.48
CA VAL A 93 -6.08 -12.80 -4.31
C VAL A 93 -6.36 -14.24 -3.88
N GLN A 94 -6.77 -15.09 -4.83
CA GLN A 94 -7.16 -16.48 -4.55
C GLN A 94 -6.01 -17.33 -3.99
N ASN A 95 -4.79 -17.13 -4.50
CA ASN A 95 -3.60 -17.89 -4.12
C ASN A 95 -2.53 -17.00 -3.45
N LEU A 96 -2.95 -16.15 -2.50
CA LEU A 96 -2.07 -15.15 -1.88
C LEU A 96 -0.77 -15.75 -1.31
N ALA A 97 -0.85 -16.91 -0.64
CA ALA A 97 0.33 -17.57 -0.08
C ALA A 97 1.37 -17.96 -1.16
N GLN A 98 0.89 -18.50 -2.28
CA GLN A 98 1.74 -18.83 -3.42
C GLN A 98 2.36 -17.56 -4.03
N MET A 99 1.54 -16.54 -4.28
CA MET A 99 1.97 -15.25 -4.83
C MET A 99 3.10 -14.62 -4.01
N LEU A 100 3.00 -14.65 -2.68
CA LEU A 100 4.04 -14.13 -1.79
C LEU A 100 5.29 -15.03 -1.77
N SER A 101 5.14 -16.35 -1.84
CA SER A 101 6.27 -17.29 -1.79
C SER A 101 7.22 -17.17 -2.99
N VAL A 102 6.69 -16.82 -4.18
CA VAL A 102 7.49 -16.67 -5.40
C VAL A 102 8.10 -15.26 -5.54
N THR A 103 7.68 -14.29 -4.70
CA THR A 103 8.16 -12.89 -4.77
C THR A 103 9.65 -12.76 -4.43
N ASN A 104 10.24 -13.74 -3.73
CA ASN A 104 11.67 -13.76 -3.39
C ASN A 104 12.51 -14.67 -4.31
N GLN A 105 11.94 -15.19 -5.39
CA GLN A 105 12.61 -16.15 -6.29
C GLN A 105 13.04 -15.55 -7.64
N VAL A 106 12.94 -14.23 -7.79
CA VAL A 106 13.32 -13.47 -9.00
C VAL A 106 14.70 -12.84 -8.86
#